data_AF-A0AAJ2NSS8-F1
#
_entry.id   AF-A0AAJ2NSS8-F1
#
_cell.length_a   1.000
_cell.length_b   1.000
_cell.length_c   1.000
_cell.angle_alpha   90.00
_cell.angle_beta   90.00
_cell.angle_gamma   90.00
#
_symmetry.space_group_name_H-M   'P 1'
#
loop_
_entity.id
_entity.type
_entity.pdbx_description
1 polymer ?
#
loop_
_entity_poly.entity_id
_entity_poly.type
_entity_poly.pdbx_seq_one_letter_code
_entity_poly.pdbx_strand_id
1 'polypeptide(L)'
;STVIGNAIALIIEKCGYKPIKINHLGDWGTQFGKLITAYKLWGDADKVKANPIKELLALYVRFHEEAESNPSLEDEGRAWFKKLEDGDEEALS
;
A
#
# COMPACT_ATOMS: atom_id res chain seq x y z
N SER A 1 -15.58 -6.94 2.42
CA SER A 1 -15.21 -8.38 2.42
C SER A 1 -15.18 -9.01 3.82
N THR A 2 -14.62 -8.33 4.83
CA THR A 2 -14.37 -8.84 6.20
C THR A 2 -15.55 -9.54 6.90
N VAL A 3 -16.71 -8.89 7.00
CA VAL A 3 -17.86 -9.44 7.74
C VAL A 3 -18.44 -10.68 7.04
N ILE A 4 -18.54 -10.64 5.72
CA ILE A 4 -19.04 -11.75 4.89
C ILE A 4 -18.10 -12.94 4.98
N GLY A 5 -16.78 -12.73 4.84
CA GLY A 5 -15.79 -13.80 4.94
C GLY A 5 -15.82 -14.49 6.31
N ASN A 6 -16.01 -13.72 7.39
CA ASN A 6 -16.16 -14.29 8.73
C ASN A 6 -17.45 -15.09 8.89
N ALA A 7 -18.58 -14.60 8.34
CA ALA A 7 -19.84 -15.33 8.38
C ALA A 7 -19.75 -16.69 7.67
N ILE A 8 -19.11 -16.73 6.49
CA ILE A 8 -18.87 -17.97 5.75
C ILE A 8 -17.98 -18.94 6.55
N ALA A 9 -16.90 -18.45 7.16
CA ALA A 9 -16.03 -19.27 7.99
C ALA A 9 -16.82 -19.94 9.14
N LEU A 10 -17.68 -19.20 9.84
CA LEU A 10 -18.50 -19.74 10.92
C LEU A 10 -19.52 -20.80 10.44
N ILE A 11 -20.12 -20.61 9.26
CA ILE A 11 -21.05 -21.59 8.67
C ILE A 11 -20.30 -22.89 8.33
N ILE A 12 -19.14 -22.78 7.69
CA ILE A 12 -18.32 -23.93 7.29
C ILE A 12 -17.81 -24.69 8.53
N GLU A 13 -17.42 -23.98 9.58
CA GLU A 13 -17.06 -24.57 10.88
C GLU A 13 -18.23 -25.34 11.49
N LYS A 14 -19.45 -24.78 11.43
CA LYS A 14 -20.67 -25.46 11.93
C LYS A 14 -21.00 -26.73 11.17
N CYS A 15 -20.61 -26.83 9.89
CA CYS A 15 -20.73 -28.04 9.07
C CYS A 15 -19.66 -29.11 9.35
N GLY A 16 -18.77 -28.88 10.33
CA GLY A 16 -17.75 -29.85 10.75
C GLY A 16 -16.42 -29.74 10.00
N TYR A 17 -16.23 -28.70 9.19
CA TYR A 17 -14.95 -28.42 8.54
C TYR A 17 -14.07 -27.50 9.41
N LYS A 18 -12.78 -27.42 9.08
CA LYS A 18 -11.84 -26.49 9.70
C LYS A 18 -11.42 -25.41 8.68
N PRO A 19 -12.14 -24.26 8.61
CA PRO A 19 -11.84 -23.22 7.63
C PRO A 19 -10.51 -22.53 7.94
N ILE A 20 -9.74 -22.22 6.89
CA ILE A 20 -8.54 -21.38 6.96
C ILE A 20 -8.92 -20.00 6.47
N LYS A 21 -8.82 -18.99 7.35
CA LYS A 21 -9.09 -17.59 7.02
C LYS A 21 -7.81 -16.95 6.49
N ILE A 22 -7.80 -16.58 5.21
CA ILE A 22 -6.67 -15.92 4.57
C ILE A 22 -7.05 -14.47 4.30
N ASN A 23 -6.24 -13.54 4.81
CA ASN A 23 -6.32 -12.14 4.41
C ASN A 23 -5.34 -11.92 3.25
N HIS A 24 -5.85 -11.79 2.03
CA HIS A 24 -5.03 -11.49 0.87
C HIS A 24 -4.81 -9.98 0.81
N LEU A 25 -3.78 -9.52 1.51
CA LEU A 25 -3.40 -8.11 1.52
C LEU A 25 -3.02 -7.66 0.11
N GLY A 26 -3.49 -6.48 -0.28
CA GLY A 26 -3.03 -5.80 -1.48
C GLY A 26 -1.76 -5.01 -1.17
N ASP A 27 -0.77 -5.66 -0.57
CA ASP A 27 0.49 -5.07 -0.10
C ASP A 27 1.62 -5.13 -1.12
N TRP A 28 1.29 -5.50 -2.37
CA TRP A 28 2.23 -5.56 -3.48
C TRP A 28 1.63 -4.93 -4.74
N GLY A 29 2.26 -3.87 -5.24
CA GLY A 29 1.85 -3.19 -6.47
C GLY A 29 2.37 -1.77 -6.61
N THR A 30 2.10 -1.16 -7.77
CA THR A 30 2.58 0.20 -8.12
C THR A 30 2.18 1.29 -7.12
N GLN A 31 1.14 1.05 -6.32
CA GLN A 31 0.70 1.92 -5.23
C GLN A 31 1.82 2.21 -4.21
N PHE A 32 2.65 1.21 -3.93
CA PHE A 32 3.81 1.33 -3.03
C PHE A 32 4.92 2.15 -3.66
N GLY A 33 5.21 1.93 -4.95
CA GLY A 33 6.17 2.77 -5.68
C GLY A 33 5.76 4.25 -5.71
N LYS A 34 4.46 4.53 -5.94
CA LYS A 34 3.92 5.90 -5.86
C LYS A 34 4.10 6.51 -4.47
N LEU A 35 3.85 5.75 -3.41
CA LEU A 35 4.01 6.22 -2.04
C LEU A 35 5.48 6.48 -1.69
N ILE A 36 6.40 5.63 -2.16
CA ILE A 36 7.86 5.84 -2.02
C ILE A 36 8.25 7.14 -2.72
N THR A 37 7.84 7.35 -3.98
CA THR A 37 8.09 8.60 -4.71
C THR A 37 7.54 9.81 -3.95
N ALA A 38 6.30 9.74 -3.49
CA ALA A 38 5.66 10.81 -2.73
C ALA A 38 6.41 11.15 -1.43
N TYR A 39 6.85 10.13 -0.71
CA TYR A 39 7.63 10.30 0.51
C TYR A 39 9.02 10.90 0.23
N LYS A 40 9.68 10.50 -0.87
CA LYS A 40 10.97 11.09 -1.27
C LYS A 40 10.85 12.56 -1.69
N LEU A 41 9.75 12.94 -2.35
CA LEU A 41 9.54 14.31 -2.83
C LEU A 41 9.02 15.25 -1.74
N TRP A 42 8.11 14.78 -0.89
CA TRP A 42 7.34 15.63 0.02
C TRP A 42 7.25 15.11 1.45
N GLY A 43 7.85 13.96 1.74
CA GLY A 43 7.79 13.33 3.05
C GLY A 43 8.59 14.08 4.11
N ASP A 44 8.06 14.06 5.33
CA ASP A 44 8.71 14.56 6.53
C ASP A 44 8.74 13.41 7.54
N ALA A 45 9.94 12.93 7.85
CA ALA A 45 10.13 11.75 8.68
C ALA A 45 9.54 11.93 10.09
N ASP A 46 9.58 13.13 10.66
CA ASP A 46 9.08 13.39 12.00
C ASP A 46 7.55 13.43 12.01
N LYS A 47 6.93 14.04 10.99
CA LYS A 47 5.46 14.02 10.83
C LYS A 47 4.92 12.63 10.58
N VAL A 48 5.58 11.85 9.72
CA VAL A 48 5.18 10.47 9.44
C VAL A 48 5.32 9.61 10.69
N LYS A 49 6.39 9.75 11.48
CA LYS A 49 6.52 9.01 12.75
C LYS A 49 5.44 9.41 13.76
N ALA A 50 5.08 10.69 13.83
CA ALA A 50 4.06 11.18 14.75
C ALA A 50 2.64 10.73 14.36
N ASN A 51 2.32 10.66 13.06
CA ASN A 51 0.99 10.25 12.58
C ASN A 51 1.04 9.47 11.25
N PRO A 52 1.49 8.20 11.26
CA PRO A 52 1.90 7.50 10.04
C PRO A 52 0.77 7.29 9.05
N ILE A 53 -0.40 6.83 9.50
CA ILE A 53 -1.52 6.54 8.61
C ILE A 53 -2.02 7.82 7.93
N LYS A 54 -2.20 8.89 8.71
CA LYS A 54 -2.72 10.16 8.19
C LYS A 54 -1.74 10.81 7.23
N GLU A 55 -0.46 10.82 7.57
CA GLU A 55 0.56 11.50 6.76
C GLU A 55 0.85 10.74 5.47
N LEU A 56 0.95 9.40 5.53
CA LEU A 56 1.12 8.57 4.32
C LEU A 56 -0.11 8.68 3.39
N LEU A 57 -1.33 8.75 3.94
CA LEU A 57 -2.53 9.01 3.15
C LEU A 57 -2.48 10.40 2.49
N ALA A 58 -2.03 11.42 3.20
CA ALA A 58 -1.89 12.77 2.65
C ALA A 58 -0.88 12.82 1.49
N LEU A 59 0.27 12.15 1.65
CA LEU A 59 1.27 11.99 0.59
C LEU A 59 0.70 11.23 -0.63
N TYR A 60 -0.06 10.17 -0.39
CA TYR A 60 -0.72 9.42 -1.45
C TYR A 60 -1.71 10.27 -2.25
N VAL A 61 -2.57 11.05 -1.56
CA VAL A 61 -3.53 11.95 -2.21
C VAL A 61 -2.80 13.00 -3.03
N ARG A 62 -1.81 13.67 -2.42
CA ARG A 62 -1.00 14.69 -3.10
C ARG A 62 -0.33 14.13 -4.35
N PHE A 63 0.23 12.92 -4.29
CA PHE A 63 0.83 12.29 -5.46
C PHE A 63 -0.15 12.17 -6.63
N HIS A 64 -1.39 11.76 -6.37
CA HIS A 64 -2.38 11.58 -7.43
C HIS A 64 -2.81 12.94 -8.01
N GLU A 65 -2.99 13.95 -7.18
CA GLU A 65 -3.28 15.32 -7.63
C GLU A 65 -2.16 15.88 -8.51
N GLU A 66 -0.89 15.73 -8.11
CA GLU A 66 0.26 16.20 -8.88
C GLU A 66 0.44 15.39 -10.18
N ALA A 67 0.20 14.08 -10.14
CA ALA A 67 0.32 13.19 -11.30
C ALA A 67 -0.70 13.50 -12.41
N GLU A 68 -1.86 14.10 -12.09
CA GLU A 68 -2.80 14.58 -13.11
C GLU A 68 -2.19 15.66 -14.01
N SER A 69 -1.34 16.51 -13.43
CA SER A 69 -0.68 17.61 -14.14
C SER A 69 0.75 17.30 -14.60
N ASN A 70 1.39 16.31 -13.97
CA ASN A 70 2.73 15.84 -14.28
C ASN A 70 2.78 14.31 -14.46
N PRO A 71 2.49 13.80 -15.68
CA PRO A 71 2.48 12.37 -15.96
C PRO A 71 3.80 11.64 -15.68
N SER A 72 4.94 12.35 -15.63
CA SER A 72 6.25 11.72 -15.33
C SER A 72 6.32 11.11 -13.92
N LEU A 73 5.50 11.61 -12.98
CA LEU A 73 5.38 11.04 -11.63
C LEU A 73 4.91 9.59 -11.66
N GLU A 74 4.02 9.23 -12.59
CA GLU A 74 3.57 7.84 -12.74
C GLU A 74 4.71 6.91 -13.18
N ASP A 75 5.63 7.40 -14.01
CA ASP A 75 6.80 6.64 -14.44
C ASP A 75 7.83 6.51 -13.32
N GLU A 76 8.03 7.56 -12.52
CA GLU A 76 8.84 7.50 -11.30
C GLU A 76 8.26 6.49 -10.28
N GLY A 77 6.94 6.53 -10.06
CA GLY A 77 6.25 5.56 -9.21
C GLY A 77 6.43 4.13 -9.69
N ARG A 78 6.36 3.88 -11.01
CA ARG A 78 6.66 2.57 -11.60
C ARG A 78 8.13 2.17 -11.41
N ALA A 79 9.06 3.10 -11.58
CA ALA A 79 10.48 2.84 -11.40
C ALA A 79 10.83 2.48 -9.94
N TRP A 80 10.27 3.20 -8.97
CA TRP A 80 10.43 2.88 -7.55
C TRP A 80 9.78 1.54 -7.18
N PHE A 81 8.62 1.22 -7.75
CA PHE A 81 8.04 -0.11 -7.56
C PHE A 81 8.94 -1.22 -8.14
N LYS A 82 9.52 -1.01 -9.33
CA LYS A 82 10.47 -1.97 -9.90
C LYS A 82 11.68 -2.19 -9.00
N LYS A 83 12.25 -1.13 -8.43
CA LYS A 83 13.34 -1.26 -7.44
C LYS A 83 12.91 -2.10 -6.23
N LEU A 84 11.70 -1.90 -5.73
CA LEU A 84 11.13 -2.71 -4.65
C LEU A 84 11.02 -4.19 -5.05
N GLU A 85 10.58 -4.48 -6.28
CA GLU A 85 10.51 -5.85 -6.82
C GLU A 85 11.89 -6.49 -7.01
N ASP A 86 12.87 -5.70 -7.42
CA ASP A 86 14.26 -6.14 -7.61
C ASP A 86 15.02 -6.31 -6.27
N GLY A 87 14.38 -5.98 -5.14
CA GLY A 87 14.96 -6.14 -3.80
C GLY A 87 15.98 -5.06 -3.43
N ASP A 88 15.85 -3.86 -4.00
CA ASP A 88 16.70 -2.71 -3.69
C ASP A 88 16.62 -2.33 -2.20
N GLU A 89 17.79 -2.19 -1.55
CA GLU A 89 17.88 -1.95 -0.10
C GLU A 89 17.23 -0.62 0.32
N GLU A 90 17.28 0.41 -0.53
CA GLU A 90 16.67 1.72 -0.24
C GLU A 90 15.15 1.67 -0.41
N ALA A 91 14.65 0.92 -1.39
CA ALA A 91 13.22 0.72 -1.56
C ALA A 91 12.59 -0.13 -0.45
N LEU A 92 13.36 -1.06 0.15
CA LEU A 92 12.93 -1.94 1.23
C LEU A 92 13.05 -1.33 2.64
N SER A 93 13.75 -0.20 2.79
CA SER A 93 14.07 0.43 4.10
C SER A 93 12.96 1.28 4.70
#